data_AF-E3CD83-F1
#
_entry.id   AF-E3CD83-F1
#
_cell.length_a   1.000
_cell.length_b   1.000
_cell.length_c   1.000
_cell.angle_alpha   90.00
_cell.angle_beta   90.00
_cell.angle_gamma   90.00
#
_symmetry.space_group_name_H-M   'P 1'
#
loop_
_entity.id
_entity.type
_entity.pdbx_description
1 polymer ?
#
loop_
_entity_poly.entity_id
_entity_poly.type
_entity_poly.pdbx_seq_one_letter_code
_entity_poly.pdbx_strand_id
1 'polypeptide(L)'
;MVLQAFLARLFTWGCTIVGSAIVFFFKHISRKLLDIMMGFAVGVMIAASFWSLLQPSIEYAETSYGSLAWLPAAIGFLAGGFFLRLIDAIVPHLHMTKEIEEAESIHTPREKKLSKTTLIFFAITIHNFPEGLADGVAFGALASNPSPEAFIGAVGLAIGIGL
;
A
#
# COMPACT_ATOMS: atom_id res chain seq x y z
N MET A 1 -3.55 -10.99 -18.50
CA MET A 1 -4.12 -10.23 -17.36
C MET A 1 -3.75 -10.84 -16.03
N VAL A 2 -4.26 -12.01 -15.63
CA VAL A 2 -3.84 -12.65 -14.35
C VAL A 2 -2.34 -12.91 -14.29
N LEU A 3 -1.74 -13.38 -15.40
CA LEU A 3 -0.28 -13.56 -15.48
C LEU A 3 0.49 -12.24 -15.36
N GLN A 4 -0.04 -11.13 -15.91
CA GLN A 4 0.63 -9.81 -15.82
C GLN A 4 0.58 -9.27 -14.39
N ALA A 5 -0.59 -9.34 -13.74
CA ALA A 5 -0.73 -8.99 -12.33
C ALA A 5 0.17 -9.86 -11.44
N PHE A 6 0.28 -11.15 -11.73
CA PHE A 6 1.17 -12.06 -11.01
C PHE A 6 2.65 -11.70 -11.21
N LEU A 7 3.08 -11.42 -12.44
CA LEU A 7 4.45 -11.00 -12.73
C LEU A 7 4.79 -9.65 -12.09
N ALA A 8 3.86 -8.68 -12.13
CA ALA A 8 4.00 -7.41 -11.43
C ALA A 8 4.16 -7.63 -9.93
N ARG A 9 3.36 -8.52 -9.33
CA ARG A 9 3.46 -8.83 -7.91
C ARG A 9 4.76 -9.54 -7.54
N LEU A 10 5.24 -10.43 -8.41
CA LEU A 10 6.52 -11.11 -8.23
C LEU A 10 7.68 -10.11 -8.32
N PHE A 11 7.57 -9.14 -9.23
CA PHE A 11 8.51 -8.03 -9.35
C PHE A 11 8.54 -7.18 -8.07
N THR A 12 7.40 -6.68 -7.59
CA THR A 12 7.35 -5.84 -6.37
C THR A 12 7.85 -6.60 -5.14
N TRP A 13 7.49 -7.88 -5.01
CA TRP A 13 8.04 -8.75 -3.96
C TRP A 13 9.56 -8.93 -4.07
N GLY A 14 10.08 -9.09 -5.28
CA GLY A 14 11.51 -9.15 -5.56
C GLY A 14 12.23 -7.86 -5.14
N CYS A 15 11.66 -6.70 -5.45
CA CYS A 15 12.19 -5.40 -5.01
C CYS A 15 12.24 -5.28 -3.48
N THR A 16 11.18 -5.69 -2.76
CA THR A 16 11.17 -5.69 -1.29
C THR A 16 12.25 -6.62 -0.70
N ILE A 17 12.46 -7.80 -1.30
CA ILE A 17 13.54 -8.72 -0.88
C ILE A 17 14.90 -8.07 -1.07
N VAL A 18 15.16 -7.52 -2.26
CA VAL A 18 16.44 -6.88 -2.57
C VAL A 18 16.67 -5.69 -1.64
N GLY A 19 15.66 -4.83 -1.45
CA GLY A 19 15.73 -3.69 -0.54
C GLY A 19 16.00 -4.09 0.91
N SER A 20 15.33 -5.12 1.42
CA SER A 20 15.56 -5.63 2.78
C SER A 20 16.91 -6.33 2.94
N ALA A 21 17.45 -6.95 1.89
CA ALA A 21 18.77 -7.59 1.91
C ALA A 21 19.92 -6.56 2.09
N ILE A 22 19.72 -5.30 1.73
CA ILE A 22 20.72 -4.23 1.93
C ILE A 22 21.11 -4.08 3.41
N VAL A 23 20.21 -4.41 4.33
CA VAL A 23 20.46 -4.37 5.79
C VAL A 23 21.62 -5.29 6.21
N PHE A 24 21.93 -6.34 5.46
CA PHE A 24 23.09 -7.20 5.74
C PHE A 24 24.44 -6.51 5.47
N PHE A 25 24.45 -5.52 4.58
CA PHE A 25 25.65 -4.73 4.25
C PHE A 25 25.71 -3.43 5.06
N PHE A 26 24.57 -2.76 5.26
CA PHE A 26 24.50 -1.47 5.94
C PHE A 26 23.57 -1.55 7.17
N LYS A 27 24.17 -1.72 8.35
CA LYS A 27 23.42 -1.81 9.63
C LYS A 27 23.06 -0.45 10.23
N HIS A 28 23.71 0.63 9.78
CA HIS A 28 23.50 1.99 10.30
C HIS A 28 23.18 2.93 9.14
N ILE A 29 21.93 3.37 9.06
CA ILE A 29 21.45 4.38 8.11
C ILE A 29 21.22 5.69 8.88
N SER A 30 21.69 6.81 8.32
CA SER A 30 21.46 8.12 8.96
C SER A 30 19.97 8.46 8.95
N ARG A 31 19.48 9.09 10.03
CA ARG A 31 18.07 9.49 10.14
C ARG A 31 17.61 10.36 8.96
N LYS A 32 18.48 11.26 8.50
CA LYS A 32 18.24 12.10 7.32
C LYS A 32 18.02 11.27 6.05
N LEU A 33 18.82 10.24 5.82
CA LEU A 33 18.63 9.36 4.65
C LEU A 33 17.31 8.58 4.76
N LEU A 34 16.99 8.06 5.95
CA LEU A 34 15.73 7.36 6.20
C LEU A 34 14.52 8.27 5.92
N ASP A 35 14.54 9.51 6.41
CA ASP A 35 13.44 10.47 6.20
C ASP A 35 13.30 10.85 4.72
N ILE A 36 14.42 10.97 3.98
CA ILE A 36 14.40 11.18 2.52
C ILE A 36 13.80 9.98 1.79
N MET A 37 14.19 8.76 2.15
CA MET A 37 13.65 7.54 1.54
C MET A 37 12.14 7.40 1.79
N MET A 38 11.70 7.65 3.02
CA MET A 38 10.27 7.64 3.37
C MET A 38 9.50 8.72 2.60
N GLY A 39 10.04 9.93 2.49
CA GLY A 39 9.43 11.01 1.72
C GLY A 39 9.34 10.70 0.22
N PHE A 40 10.39 10.07 -0.33
CA PHE A 40 10.40 9.61 -1.72
C PHE A 40 9.31 8.57 -1.98
N ALA A 41 9.23 7.52 -1.14
CA ALA A 41 8.23 6.47 -1.27
C ALA A 41 6.79 7.02 -1.20
N VAL A 42 6.51 7.90 -0.22
CA VAL A 42 5.20 8.57 -0.11
C VAL A 42 4.90 9.40 -1.35
N GLY A 43 5.87 10.14 -1.88
CA GLY A 43 5.70 10.94 -3.09
C GLY A 43 5.37 10.10 -4.33
N VAL A 44 6.10 9.01 -4.55
CA VAL A 44 5.85 8.07 -5.65
C VAL A 44 4.45 7.47 -5.54
N MET A 45 4.04 7.05 -4.34
CA MET A 45 2.73 6.43 -4.12
C MET A 45 1.56 7.40 -4.30
N ILE A 46 1.71 8.67 -3.90
CA ILE A 46 0.70 9.71 -4.16
C ILE A 46 0.56 9.94 -5.67
N ALA A 47 1.68 10.05 -6.39
CA ALA A 47 1.65 10.23 -7.84
C ALA A 47 1.01 9.03 -8.54
N ALA A 48 1.42 7.81 -8.20
CA ALA A 48 0.85 6.59 -8.77
C ALA A 48 -0.66 6.49 -8.50
N SER A 49 -1.11 6.85 -7.30
CA SER A 49 -2.53 6.87 -6.94
C SER A 49 -3.36 7.82 -7.81
N PHE A 50 -2.82 8.97 -8.20
CA PHE A 50 -3.53 9.92 -9.05
C PHE A 50 -3.50 9.49 -10.53
N TRP A 51 -2.30 9.34 -11.10
CA TRP A 51 -2.13 9.11 -12.53
C TRP A 51 -2.43 7.69 -12.99
N SER A 52 -2.19 6.69 -12.14
CA SER A 52 -2.35 5.28 -12.54
C SER A 52 -3.67 4.66 -12.07
N LEU A 53 -4.38 5.30 -11.13
CA LEU A 53 -5.64 4.77 -10.59
C LEU A 53 -6.79 5.77 -10.69
N LEU A 54 -6.68 6.95 -10.06
CA LEU A 54 -7.81 7.87 -9.94
C LEU A 54 -8.25 8.45 -11.29
N GLN A 55 -7.31 9.00 -12.07
CA GLN A 55 -7.61 9.55 -13.39
C GLN A 55 -8.18 8.47 -14.34
N PRO A 56 -7.53 7.29 -14.52
CA PRO A 56 -8.09 6.21 -15.33
C PRO A 56 -9.46 5.72 -14.85
N SER A 57 -9.72 5.72 -13.55
CA SER A 57 -11.02 5.35 -12.98
C SER A 57 -12.14 6.33 -13.38
N ILE A 58 -11.85 7.63 -13.39
CA ILE A 58 -12.80 8.66 -13.83
C ILE A 58 -13.06 8.52 -15.34
N GLU A 59 -12.01 8.42 -16.15
CA GLU A 59 -12.12 8.24 -17.61
C GLU A 59 -12.93 6.97 -17.95
N TYR A 60 -12.72 5.89 -17.21
CA TYR A 60 -13.52 4.67 -17.36
C TYR A 60 -15.00 4.91 -17.02
N ALA A 61 -15.28 5.65 -15.95
CA ALA A 61 -16.65 5.97 -15.52
C ALA A 61 -17.38 6.94 -16.46
N GLU A 62 -16.68 7.81 -17.19
CA GLU A 62 -17.27 8.74 -18.17
C GLU A 62 -18.10 8.02 -19.24
N THR A 63 -17.66 6.82 -19.63
CA THR A 63 -18.37 5.99 -20.63
C THR A 63 -19.79 5.62 -20.20
N SER A 64 -20.03 5.46 -18.88
CA SER A 64 -21.34 5.03 -18.34
C SER A 64 -22.12 6.16 -17.65
N TYR A 65 -21.43 7.10 -17.02
CA TYR A 65 -22.04 8.10 -16.13
C TYR A 65 -21.93 9.55 -16.65
N GLY A 66 -21.22 9.79 -17.76
CA GLY A 66 -21.06 11.13 -18.35
C GLY A 66 -20.50 12.14 -17.36
N SER A 67 -21.20 13.26 -17.15
CA SER A 67 -20.78 14.33 -16.23
C SER A 67 -20.73 13.93 -14.75
N LEU A 68 -21.29 12.77 -14.38
CA LEU A 68 -21.26 12.22 -13.03
C LEU A 68 -20.15 11.18 -12.83
N ALA A 69 -19.19 11.05 -13.75
CA ALA A 69 -18.09 10.08 -13.67
C ALA A 69 -17.22 10.21 -12.41
N TRP A 70 -17.12 11.42 -11.84
CA TRP A 70 -16.39 11.65 -10.58
C TRP A 70 -17.06 10.97 -9.38
N LEU A 71 -18.37 10.73 -9.44
CA LEU A 71 -19.15 10.19 -8.32
C LEU A 71 -18.77 8.75 -7.95
N PRO A 72 -18.76 7.76 -8.89
CA PRO A 72 -18.32 6.40 -8.56
C PRO A 72 -16.85 6.35 -8.13
N ALA A 73 -15.97 7.15 -8.75
CA ALA A 73 -14.57 7.23 -8.35
C ALA A 73 -14.40 7.79 -6.92
N ALA A 74 -15.13 8.85 -6.56
CA ALA A 74 -15.10 9.43 -5.23
C ALA A 74 -15.68 8.49 -4.17
N ILE A 75 -16.79 7.80 -4.47
CA ILE A 75 -17.37 6.80 -3.57
C ILE A 75 -16.39 5.65 -3.35
N GLY A 76 -15.77 5.14 -4.42
CA GLY A 76 -14.75 4.09 -4.34
C GLY A 76 -13.53 4.53 -3.51
N PHE A 77 -13.04 5.75 -3.74
CA PHE A 77 -11.91 6.31 -2.99
C PHE A 77 -12.21 6.45 -1.49
N LEU A 78 -13.38 7.02 -1.13
CA LEU A 78 -13.80 7.17 0.27
C LEU A 78 -14.07 5.82 0.94
N ALA A 79 -14.70 4.88 0.24
CA ALA A 79 -14.93 3.53 0.73
C ALA A 79 -13.60 2.80 0.97
N GLY A 80 -12.63 2.95 0.06
CA GLY A 80 -11.27 2.44 0.24
C GLY A 80 -10.58 3.04 1.45
N GLY A 81 -10.61 4.37 1.61
CA GLY A 81 -10.07 5.05 2.78
C GLY A 81 -10.72 4.61 4.09
N PHE A 82 -12.05 4.45 4.11
CA PHE A 82 -12.76 3.91 5.25
C PHE A 82 -12.38 2.46 5.55
N PHE A 83 -12.23 1.63 4.53
CA PHE A 83 -11.79 0.24 4.66
C PHE A 83 -10.38 0.15 5.25
N LEU A 84 -9.43 0.99 4.80
CA LEU A 84 -8.10 1.06 5.40
C LEU A 84 -8.15 1.50 6.85
N ARG A 85 -8.96 2.51 7.17
CA ARG A 85 -9.19 2.95 8.56
C ARG A 85 -9.77 1.85 9.44
N LEU A 86 -10.66 1.02 8.89
CA LEU A 86 -11.24 -0.11 9.61
C LEU A 86 -10.21 -1.20 9.87
N ILE A 87 -9.39 -1.56 8.86
CA ILE A 87 -8.29 -2.51 9.06
C ILE A 87 -7.33 -1.99 10.12
N ASP A 88 -6.95 -0.72 10.00
CA ASP A 88 -6.09 -0.06 10.97
C ASP A 88 -6.70 -0.19 12.37
N ALA A 89 -7.96 0.23 12.58
CA ALA A 89 -8.63 0.15 13.89
C ALA A 89 -8.78 -1.27 14.47
N ILE A 90 -8.86 -2.31 13.65
CA ILE A 90 -8.99 -3.70 14.11
C ILE A 90 -7.64 -4.27 14.53
N VAL A 91 -6.56 -3.81 13.90
CA VAL A 91 -5.23 -4.37 14.12
C VAL A 91 -4.67 -3.77 15.40
N PRO A 92 -4.24 -4.60 16.37
CA PRO A 92 -3.70 -4.09 17.62
C PRO A 92 -2.38 -3.36 17.35
N HIS A 93 -2.41 -2.04 17.27
CA HIS A 93 -1.20 -1.24 17.12
C HIS A 93 -0.39 -1.31 18.40
N LEU A 94 0.88 -1.69 18.27
CA LEU A 94 1.84 -1.41 19.32
C LEU A 94 1.96 0.11 19.44
N HIS A 95 1.53 0.67 20.57
CA HIS A 95 2.14 1.90 21.10
C HIS A 95 3.60 1.60 21.45
N MET A 96 4.47 1.49 20.43
CA MET A 96 5.89 1.21 20.61
C MET A 96 6.68 2.44 21.12
N THR A 97 5.99 3.57 21.31
CA THR A 97 6.56 4.88 21.70
C THR A 97 6.05 5.40 23.05
N LYS A 98 5.08 4.76 23.71
CA LYS A 98 4.74 5.11 25.10
C LYS A 98 5.46 4.16 26.04
N GLU A 99 6.60 4.65 26.51
CA GLU A 99 7.26 4.37 27.78
C GLU A 99 6.97 2.99 28.41
N ILE A 100 7.98 2.13 28.34
CA ILE A 100 8.14 1.00 29.27
C ILE A 100 8.46 1.52 30.70
N GLU A 101 8.45 2.84 30.94
CA GLU A 101 8.79 3.47 32.23
C GLU A 101 7.58 3.89 33.09
N GLU A 102 6.33 3.80 32.61
CA GLU A 102 5.14 4.23 33.39
C GLU A 102 4.14 3.10 33.71
N ALA A 103 4.59 1.85 33.74
CA ALA A 103 3.78 0.73 34.23
C ALA A 103 4.21 0.29 35.64
N GLU A 104 4.41 1.25 36.55
CA GLU A 104 4.16 0.97 37.96
C GLU A 104 2.65 0.94 38.21
N SER A 105 2.24 -0.20 38.77
CA SER A 105 0.96 -0.45 39.45
C SER A 105 -0.22 -0.95 38.60
N ILE A 106 -0.82 -2.00 39.18
CA ILE A 106 -2.18 -2.52 39.01
C ILE A 106 -2.37 -3.62 37.94
N HIS A 107 -2.22 -4.85 38.47
CA HIS A 107 -2.91 -6.08 38.09
C HIS A 107 -4.16 -5.90 37.20
N THR A 108 -4.14 -6.44 35.98
CA THR A 108 -5.30 -6.99 35.26
C THR A 108 -4.87 -8.10 34.27
N PRO A 109 -5.76 -9.05 33.93
CA PRO A 109 -5.38 -10.41 33.55
C PRO A 109 -4.97 -10.56 32.07
N ARG A 110 -3.77 -11.11 31.86
CA ARG A 110 -3.34 -11.91 30.68
C ARG A 110 -4.04 -11.56 29.35
N GLU A 111 -3.85 -10.33 28.86
CA GLU A 111 -3.98 -10.09 27.43
C GLU A 111 -2.85 -10.87 26.74
N LYS A 112 -3.19 -11.75 25.79
CA LYS A 112 -2.20 -12.43 24.96
C LYS A 112 -1.50 -11.38 24.10
N LYS A 113 -0.47 -10.74 24.64
CA LYS A 113 0.42 -9.85 23.87
C LYS A 113 1.00 -10.66 22.73
N LEU A 114 0.65 -10.28 21.50
CA LEU A 114 1.25 -10.84 20.29
C LEU A 114 2.77 -10.61 20.34
N SER A 115 3.55 -11.53 19.77
CA SER A 115 5.00 -11.36 19.65
C SER A 115 5.31 -10.13 18.77
N LYS A 116 6.41 -9.42 19.06
CA LYS A 116 6.90 -8.31 18.21
C LYS A 116 7.02 -8.73 16.75
N THR A 117 7.46 -9.96 16.47
CA THR A 117 7.54 -10.53 15.13
C THR A 117 6.17 -10.64 14.46
N THR A 118 5.16 -11.09 15.21
CA THR A 118 3.79 -11.22 14.71
C THR A 118 3.18 -9.85 14.40
N LEU A 119 3.47 -8.84 15.22
CA LEU A 119 2.97 -7.48 15.03
C LEU A 119 3.62 -6.80 13.83
N ILE A 120 4.92 -6.98 13.61
CA ILE A 120 5.62 -6.51 12.40
C ILE A 120 5.09 -7.22 11.16
N PHE A 121 4.87 -8.54 11.22
CA PHE A 121 4.26 -9.29 10.12
C PHE A 121 2.89 -8.73 9.73
N PHE A 122 2.02 -8.49 10.71
CA PHE A 122 0.70 -7.89 10.45
C PHE A 122 0.82 -6.47 9.89
N ALA A 123 1.70 -5.62 10.47
CA ALA A 123 1.92 -4.26 9.99
C ALA A 123 2.34 -4.22 8.51
N ILE A 124 3.29 -5.06 8.11
CA ILE A 124 3.72 -5.18 6.71
C ILE A 124 2.58 -5.73 5.84
N THR A 125 1.85 -6.74 6.31
CA THR A 125 0.75 -7.35 5.56
C THR A 125 -0.36 -6.34 5.24
N ILE A 126 -0.74 -5.53 6.21
CA ILE A 126 -1.79 -4.51 6.07
C ILE A 126 -1.37 -3.41 5.09
N HIS A 127 -0.08 -3.09 5.02
CA HIS A 127 0.44 -2.11 4.08
C HIS A 127 0.53 -2.66 2.66
N ASN A 128 0.98 -3.90 2.52
CA ASN A 128 1.19 -4.55 1.22
C ASN A 128 -0.10 -5.08 0.60
N PHE A 129 -1.18 -5.21 1.38
CA PHE A 129 -2.48 -5.68 0.89
C PHE A 129 -3.13 -4.67 -0.08
N PRO A 130 -3.26 -3.37 0.26
CA PRO A 130 -3.75 -2.33 -0.65
C PRO A 130 -2.93 -2.20 -1.93
N GLU A 131 -1.59 -2.27 -1.83
CA GLU A 131 -0.69 -2.24 -2.98
C GLU A 131 -0.94 -3.41 -3.94
N GLY A 132 -1.07 -4.63 -3.39
CA GLY A 132 -1.39 -5.82 -4.18
C GLY A 132 -2.77 -5.75 -4.84
N LEU A 133 -3.74 -5.15 -4.15
CA LEU A 133 -5.09 -4.92 -4.71
C LEU A 133 -5.05 -3.88 -5.84
N ALA A 134 -4.28 -2.80 -5.68
CA ALA A 134 -4.13 -1.75 -6.67
C ALA A 134 -3.55 -2.29 -7.99
N ASP A 135 -2.45 -3.05 -7.92
CA ASP A 135 -1.88 -3.75 -9.09
C ASP A 135 -2.91 -4.70 -9.74
N GLY A 136 -3.61 -5.48 -8.91
CA GLY A 136 -4.63 -6.43 -9.37
C GLY A 136 -5.77 -5.74 -10.13
N VAL A 137 -6.25 -4.60 -9.64
CA VAL A 137 -7.29 -3.80 -10.29
C VAL A 137 -6.77 -3.12 -11.56
N ALA A 138 -5.57 -2.55 -11.53
CA ALA A 138 -4.98 -1.87 -12.69
C ALA A 138 -4.77 -2.85 -13.87
N PHE A 139 -4.14 -4.01 -13.63
CA PHE A 139 -3.98 -5.04 -14.65
C PHE A 139 -5.29 -5.78 -14.98
N GLY A 140 -6.25 -5.80 -14.05
CA GLY A 140 -7.59 -6.35 -14.25
C GLY A 140 -8.45 -5.48 -15.17
N ALA A 141 -8.35 -4.16 -15.07
CA ALA A 141 -9.10 -3.22 -15.91
C ALA A 141 -8.77 -3.36 -17.40
N LEU A 142 -7.55 -3.80 -17.72
CA LEU A 142 -7.14 -4.12 -19.09
C LEU A 142 -8.00 -5.21 -19.74
N ALA A 143 -8.68 -6.06 -18.95
CA ALA A 143 -9.61 -7.07 -19.47
C ALA A 143 -10.84 -6.45 -20.13
N SER A 144 -11.34 -5.36 -19.55
CA SER A 144 -12.55 -4.68 -20.01
C SER A 144 -12.24 -3.57 -21.00
N ASN A 145 -11.08 -2.92 -20.87
CA ASN A 145 -10.65 -1.84 -21.76
C ASN A 145 -9.13 -1.94 -22.06
N PRO A 146 -8.72 -2.79 -23.01
CA PRO A 146 -7.31 -2.94 -23.36
C PRO A 146 -6.84 -1.72 -24.15
N SER A 147 -6.21 -0.77 -23.47
CA SER A 147 -5.55 0.38 -24.11
C SER A 147 -4.06 0.43 -23.75
N PRO A 148 -3.19 0.93 -24.67
CA PRO A 148 -1.78 1.16 -24.36
C PRO A 148 -1.57 2.07 -23.15
N GLU A 149 -2.43 3.07 -22.97
CA GLU A 149 -2.37 4.03 -21.88
C GLU A 149 -2.63 3.35 -20.53
N ALA A 150 -3.67 2.50 -20.46
CA ALA A 150 -3.98 1.73 -19.26
C ALA A 150 -2.85 0.72 -18.94
N PHE A 151 -2.21 0.14 -19.96
CA PHE A 151 -1.09 -0.78 -19.76
C PHE A 151 0.13 -0.06 -19.21
N ILE A 152 0.46 1.12 -19.76
CA ILE A 152 1.55 1.97 -19.26
C ILE A 152 1.25 2.42 -17.83
N GLY A 153 0.02 2.80 -17.52
CA GLY A 153 -0.41 3.13 -16.16
C GLY A 153 -0.23 1.96 -15.18
N ALA A 154 -0.66 0.75 -15.55
CA ALA A 154 -0.52 -0.43 -14.70
C ALA A 154 0.96 -0.82 -14.47
N VAL A 155 1.80 -0.72 -15.50
CA VAL A 155 3.25 -0.94 -15.36
C VAL A 155 3.90 0.16 -14.53
N GLY A 156 3.49 1.42 -14.72
CA GLY A 156 3.96 2.56 -13.94
C GLY A 156 3.62 2.42 -12.45
N LEU A 157 2.42 1.93 -12.13
CA LEU A 157 2.00 1.61 -10.77
C LEU A 157 2.88 0.53 -10.14
N ALA A 158 3.11 -0.59 -10.84
CA ALA A 158 3.94 -1.69 -10.35
C ALA A 158 5.40 -1.26 -10.12
N ILE A 159 5.94 -0.40 -10.99
CA ILE A 159 7.27 0.20 -10.80
C ILE A 159 7.25 1.15 -9.60
N GLY A 160 6.23 1.99 -9.47
CA GLY A 160 6.09 2.92 -8.35
C GLY A 160 6.01 2.23 -7.00
N ILE A 161 5.29 1.11 -6.90
CA ILE A 161 5.22 0.28 -5.69
C ILE A 161 6.56 -0.42 -5.40
N GLY A 162 7.30 -0.78 -6.45
CA GLY A 162 8.59 -1.46 -6.32
C GLY A 162 9.77 -0.57 -5.89
N LEU A 163 9.62 0.76 -5.94
CA LEU A 163 10.67 1.75 -5.66
C LEU A 163 10.54 2.37 -4.27
#